data_AF-A0A1Z4I6H3-F1
#
_entry.id   AF-A0A1Z4I6H3-F1
#
_cell.length_a   1.000
_cell.length_b   1.000
_cell.length_c   1.000
_cell.angle_alpha   90.00
_cell.angle_beta   90.00
_cell.angle_gamma   90.00
#
_symmetry.space_group_name_H-M   'P 1'
#
loop_
_entity.id
_entity.type
_entity.pdbx_description
1 polymer ?
#
loop_
_entity_poly.entity_id
_entity_poly.type
_entity_poly.pdbx_seq_one_letter_code
_entity_poly.pdbx_strand_id
1 'polypeptide(L)'
;MLNPVRYKTEEHRAYQQALDDFGITELLAKLKNYSDADFDSAWMQLQPQEVETLAAILISGLIESIDGKLIAAYLHLIRHNHQDIVPGLIKASTALGFNLKYPDASIELPANFPDVAKTPRFLYGDRLRWLSNESDTDWGIVIGRFYSFASHRCGWSWCYLIWLSKESQSAAWTSADIAWEEDLEPMGEEVY
;
A
#
# COMPACT_ATOMS: atom_id res chain seq x y z
N MET A 1 -23.30 -25.76 -6.25
CA MET A 1 -22.23 -24.74 -6.14
C MET A 1 -22.50 -23.70 -7.20
N LEU A 2 -23.04 -22.55 -6.80
CA LEU A 2 -23.21 -21.41 -7.70
C LEU A 2 -21.88 -20.65 -7.71
N ASN A 3 -21.24 -20.53 -8.87
CA ASN A 3 -20.13 -19.61 -9.04
C ASN A 3 -20.69 -18.17 -8.92
N PRO A 4 -20.10 -17.29 -8.10
CA PRO A 4 -20.51 -15.90 -8.08
C PRO A 4 -20.29 -15.30 -9.47
N VAL A 5 -21.29 -14.57 -9.97
CA VAL A 5 -21.16 -13.77 -11.19
C VAL A 5 -20.21 -12.63 -10.86
N ARG A 6 -18.93 -12.79 -11.20
CA ARG A 6 -17.95 -11.69 -11.14
C ARG A 6 -18.26 -10.74 -12.29
N TYR A 7 -18.59 -9.49 -11.96
CA TYR A 7 -18.77 -8.46 -12.95
C TYR A 7 -17.40 -7.93 -13.38
N LYS A 8 -17.19 -7.64 -14.66
CA LYS A 8 -15.91 -7.15 -15.20
C LYS A 8 -15.37 -5.91 -14.46
N THR A 9 -16.26 -5.10 -13.89
CA THR A 9 -15.93 -3.95 -13.05
C THR A 9 -15.18 -4.32 -11.77
N GLU A 10 -15.51 -5.45 -11.13
CA GLU A 10 -14.79 -5.96 -9.96
C GLU A 10 -13.37 -6.42 -10.31
N GLU A 11 -13.18 -7.03 -11.49
CA GLU A 11 -11.87 -7.46 -11.99
C GLU A 11 -10.95 -6.26 -12.25
N HIS A 12 -11.47 -5.19 -12.85
CA HIS A 12 -10.71 -3.95 -13.07
C HIS A 12 -10.34 -3.26 -11.75
N ARG A 13 -11.21 -3.29 -10.75
CA ARG A 13 -10.95 -2.70 -9.43
C ARG A 13 -9.87 -3.47 -8.68
N ALA A 14 -9.98 -4.79 -8.63
CA ALA A 14 -8.97 -5.64 -7.98
C ALA A 14 -7.60 -5.49 -8.65
N TYR A 15 -7.57 -5.35 -9.97
CA TYR A 15 -6.35 -5.10 -10.72
C TYR A 15 -5.72 -3.75 -10.37
N GLN A 16 -6.51 -2.67 -10.36
CA GLN A 16 -5.99 -1.33 -10.04
C GLN A 16 -5.48 -1.26 -8.59
N GLN A 17 -6.24 -1.83 -7.64
CA GLN A 17 -5.83 -1.93 -6.24
C GLN A 17 -4.47 -2.66 -6.13
N ALA A 18 -4.30 -3.77 -6.85
CA ALA A 18 -3.03 -4.48 -6.84
C ALA A 18 -1.87 -3.63 -7.38
N LEU A 19 -2.09 -2.85 -8.46
CA LEU A 19 -1.07 -1.94 -8.98
C LEU A 19 -0.68 -0.86 -7.96
N ASP A 20 -1.64 -0.35 -7.21
CA ASP A 20 -1.40 0.64 -6.16
C ASP A 20 -0.68 0.02 -4.95
N ASP A 21 -1.12 -1.15 -4.49
CA ASP A 21 -0.54 -1.89 -3.36
C ASP A 21 0.92 -2.31 -3.61
N PHE A 22 1.28 -2.62 -4.86
CA PHE A 22 2.65 -2.96 -5.25
C PHE A 22 3.46 -1.74 -5.75
N GLY A 23 2.91 -0.52 -5.63
CA GLY A 23 3.61 0.72 -5.97
C GLY A 23 3.88 0.93 -7.46
N ILE A 24 3.20 0.17 -8.33
CA ILE A 24 3.38 0.27 -9.79
C ILE A 24 2.85 1.61 -10.31
N THR A 25 1.70 2.06 -9.79
CA THR A 25 1.16 3.39 -10.13
C THR A 25 2.10 4.51 -9.72
N GLU A 26 2.72 4.41 -8.54
CA GLU A 26 3.71 5.39 -8.07
C GLU A 26 4.96 5.38 -8.95
N LEU A 27 5.46 4.19 -9.33
CA LEU A 27 6.59 4.05 -10.24
C LEU A 27 6.31 4.73 -11.59
N LEU A 28 5.15 4.46 -12.20
CA LEU A 28 4.75 5.06 -13.47
C LEU A 28 4.62 6.59 -13.35
N ALA A 29 3.99 7.08 -12.29
CA ALA A 29 3.88 8.50 -12.02
C ALA A 29 5.24 9.16 -11.82
N LYS A 30 6.17 8.48 -11.14
CA LYS A 30 7.54 8.96 -10.94
C LYS A 30 8.29 9.04 -12.26
N LEU A 31 8.30 7.98 -13.06
CA LEU A 31 8.96 7.96 -14.38
C LEU A 31 8.43 9.07 -15.30
N LYS A 32 7.12 9.28 -15.30
CA LYS A 32 6.47 10.31 -16.12
C LYS A 32 6.88 11.73 -15.71
N ASN A 33 7.19 11.97 -14.44
CA ASN A 33 7.46 13.30 -13.89
C ASN A 33 8.92 13.46 -13.40
N TYR A 34 9.80 12.52 -13.71
CA TYR A 34 11.17 12.51 -13.21
C TYR A 34 12.03 13.56 -13.93
N SER A 35 12.77 14.36 -13.16
CA SER A 35 13.72 15.34 -13.67
C SER A 35 14.90 15.48 -12.70
N ASP A 36 16.12 15.43 -13.24
CA ASP A 36 17.39 15.69 -12.57
C ASP A 36 18.39 16.35 -13.55
N ALA A 37 19.68 16.38 -13.18
CA ALA A 37 20.72 17.01 -13.99
C ALA A 37 21.00 16.28 -15.31
N ASP A 38 20.70 14.99 -15.39
CA ASP A 38 21.04 14.10 -16.51
C ASP A 38 19.82 13.71 -17.33
N PHE A 39 18.61 13.88 -16.80
CA PHE A 39 17.36 13.46 -17.44
C PHE A 39 16.19 14.39 -17.07
N ASP A 40 15.33 14.73 -18.05
CA ASP A 40 14.07 15.44 -17.81
C ASP A 40 12.94 14.85 -18.66
N SER A 41 11.91 14.29 -18.00
CA SER A 41 10.79 13.63 -18.66
C SER A 41 9.90 14.58 -19.47
N ALA A 42 9.79 15.84 -19.04
CA ALA A 42 8.98 16.85 -19.73
C ALA A 42 9.67 17.30 -21.02
N TRP A 43 11.01 17.36 -21.02
CA TRP A 43 11.80 17.67 -22.21
C TRP A 43 11.82 16.51 -23.20
N MET A 44 11.86 15.27 -22.69
CA MET A 44 11.84 14.06 -23.50
C MET A 44 10.46 13.72 -24.09
N GLN A 45 9.38 14.35 -23.61
CA GLN A 45 8.00 14.14 -24.08
C GLN A 45 7.59 12.66 -24.14
N LEU A 46 7.92 11.90 -23.09
CA LEU A 46 7.68 10.47 -23.04
C LEU A 46 6.21 10.12 -23.31
N GLN A 47 5.99 9.22 -24.27
CA GLN A 47 4.67 8.68 -24.54
C GLN A 47 4.26 7.67 -23.45
N PRO A 48 2.96 7.49 -23.18
CA PRO A 48 2.50 6.53 -22.17
C PRO A 48 3.07 5.12 -22.36
N GLN A 49 3.14 4.66 -23.61
CA GLN A 49 3.68 3.34 -23.94
C GLN A 49 5.19 3.20 -23.67
N GLU A 50 5.95 4.30 -23.81
CA GLU A 50 7.38 4.31 -23.49
C GLU A 50 7.60 4.24 -21.98
N VAL A 51 6.77 4.95 -21.20
CA VAL A 51 6.79 4.89 -19.73
C VAL A 51 6.46 3.48 -19.23
N GLU A 52 5.42 2.86 -19.79
CA GLU A 52 5.03 1.47 -19.47
C GLU A 52 6.13 0.47 -19.84
N THR A 53 6.73 0.62 -21.03
CA THR A 53 7.82 -0.25 -21.50
C THR A 53 9.05 -0.09 -20.61
N LEU A 54 9.40 1.15 -20.25
CA LEU A 54 10.52 1.43 -19.35
C LEU A 54 10.29 0.82 -17.97
N ALA A 55 9.09 0.96 -17.41
CA ALA A 55 8.74 0.33 -16.14
C ALA A 55 8.86 -1.20 -16.23
N ALA A 56 8.38 -1.82 -17.29
CA ALA A 56 8.49 -3.27 -17.50
C ALA A 56 9.96 -3.73 -17.57
N ILE A 57 10.82 -2.99 -18.28
CA ILE A 57 12.26 -3.29 -18.38
C ILE A 57 12.93 -3.17 -17.01
N LEU A 58 12.63 -2.11 -16.25
CA LEU A 58 13.19 -1.91 -14.91
C LEU A 58 12.77 -3.01 -13.93
N ILE A 59 11.49 -3.39 -13.95
CA ILE A 59 10.96 -4.50 -13.14
C ILE A 59 11.64 -5.82 -13.53
N SER A 60 11.79 -6.07 -14.83
CA SER A 60 12.44 -7.29 -15.32
C SER A 60 13.90 -7.35 -14.92
N GLY A 61 14.63 -6.24 -15.06
CA GLY A 61 16.01 -6.12 -14.60
C GLY A 61 16.15 -6.32 -13.09
N LEU A 62 15.21 -5.79 -12.30
CA LEU A 62 15.16 -6.05 -10.87
C LEU A 62 14.99 -7.54 -10.58
N ILE A 63 14.03 -8.21 -11.22
CA ILE A 63 13.78 -9.66 -11.06
C ILE A 63 15.03 -10.47 -11.39
N GLU A 64 15.72 -10.16 -12.48
CA GLU A 64 16.95 -10.83 -12.90
C GLU A 64 18.13 -10.57 -11.95
N SER A 65 18.16 -9.41 -11.29
CA SER A 65 19.19 -9.05 -10.33
C SER A 65 19.04 -9.72 -8.96
N ILE A 66 17.90 -10.38 -8.69
CA ILE A 66 17.64 -11.03 -7.40
C ILE A 66 18.60 -12.21 -7.23
N ASP A 67 19.46 -12.10 -6.22
CA ASP A 67 20.32 -13.20 -5.77
C ASP A 67 20.10 -13.51 -4.27
N GLY A 68 20.66 -14.63 -3.82
CA GLY A 68 20.52 -15.05 -2.43
C GLY A 68 21.11 -14.06 -1.42
N LYS A 69 22.12 -13.26 -1.82
CA LYS A 69 22.72 -12.25 -0.94
C LYS A 69 21.75 -11.08 -0.74
N LEU A 70 21.13 -10.62 -1.82
CA LEU A 70 20.15 -9.54 -1.82
C LEU A 70 18.92 -9.93 -1.00
N ILE A 71 18.39 -11.15 -1.19
CA ILE A 71 17.26 -11.67 -0.41
C ILE A 71 17.62 -11.73 1.08
N ALA A 72 18.76 -12.30 1.44
CA ALA A 72 19.19 -12.40 2.83
C ALA A 72 19.35 -11.02 3.48
N ALA A 73 19.88 -10.05 2.73
CA ALA A 73 19.99 -8.66 3.14
C ALA A 73 18.62 -8.04 3.47
N TYR A 74 17.65 -8.13 2.56
CA TYR A 74 16.32 -7.58 2.78
C TYR A 74 15.58 -8.28 3.93
N LEU A 75 15.66 -9.61 4.03
CA LEU A 75 15.06 -10.35 5.14
C LEU A 75 15.68 -9.97 6.49
N HIS A 76 16.98 -9.70 6.53
CA HIS A 76 17.64 -9.21 7.74
C HIS A 76 17.09 -7.84 8.15
N LEU A 77 16.92 -6.92 7.20
CA LEU A 77 16.34 -5.60 7.47
C LEU A 77 14.89 -5.68 7.98
N ILE A 78 14.06 -6.50 7.33
CA ILE A 78 12.65 -6.69 7.71
C ILE A 78 12.53 -7.25 9.13
N ARG A 79 13.48 -8.10 9.54
CA ARG A 79 13.44 -8.78 10.85
C ARG A 79 14.11 -8.02 11.99
N HIS A 80 15.10 -7.17 11.71
CA HIS A 80 16.00 -6.64 12.74
C HIS A 80 16.14 -5.11 12.74
N ASN A 81 15.17 -4.39 12.16
CA ASN A 81 15.05 -2.92 12.11
C ASN A 81 16.37 -2.13 12.16
N HIS A 82 16.98 -1.77 11.02
CA HIS A 82 18.11 -0.82 10.87
C HIS A 82 19.33 -0.92 11.82
N GLN A 83 19.35 -1.81 12.82
CA GLN A 83 20.34 -1.78 13.90
C GLN A 83 21.72 -2.22 13.39
N ASP A 84 21.76 -2.96 12.27
CA ASP A 84 22.97 -3.30 11.56
C ASP A 84 22.75 -3.13 10.05
N ILE A 85 23.14 -1.97 9.50
CA ILE A 85 23.24 -1.81 8.04
C ILE A 85 24.32 -2.77 7.56
N VAL A 86 23.90 -3.92 7.04
CA VAL A 86 24.82 -4.96 6.57
C VAL A 86 25.69 -4.39 5.44
N PRO A 87 27.04 -4.52 5.49
CA PRO A 87 27.93 -4.03 4.44
C PRO A 87 27.61 -4.52 3.01
N GLY A 88 26.91 -5.66 2.90
CA GLY A 88 26.41 -6.20 1.62
C GLY A 88 25.29 -5.37 0.99
N LEU A 89 24.45 -4.71 1.79
CA LEU A 89 23.36 -3.85 1.33
C LEU A 89 23.88 -2.52 0.79
N ILE A 90 24.92 -1.96 1.41
CA ILE A 90 25.62 -0.78 0.88
C ILE A 90 26.22 -1.11 -0.50
N LYS A 91 26.84 -2.28 -0.66
CA LYS A 91 27.35 -2.71 -1.98
C LYS A 91 26.23 -2.92 -3.01
N ALA A 92 25.11 -3.52 -2.63
CA ALA A 92 23.97 -3.73 -3.53
C ALA A 92 23.31 -2.40 -3.93
N SER A 93 23.11 -1.49 -2.98
CA SER A 93 22.53 -0.17 -3.21
C SER A 93 23.44 0.69 -4.10
N THR A 94 24.76 0.59 -3.93
CA THR A 94 25.75 1.27 -4.78
C THR A 94 25.84 0.64 -6.18
N ALA A 95 25.76 -0.69 -6.29
CA ALA A 95 25.80 -1.40 -7.57
C ALA A 95 24.52 -1.18 -8.41
N LEU A 96 23.38 -0.98 -7.76
CA LEU A 96 22.10 -0.66 -8.41
C LEU A 96 21.85 0.86 -8.53
N GLY A 97 22.76 1.72 -8.05
CA GLY A 97 22.62 3.18 -8.13
C GLY A 97 21.50 3.77 -7.26
N PHE A 98 20.94 3.02 -6.31
CA PHE A 98 19.87 3.49 -5.43
C PHE A 98 20.43 3.91 -4.07
N ASN A 99 20.14 5.13 -3.65
CA ASN A 99 20.28 5.52 -2.25
C ASN A 99 19.04 4.99 -1.52
N LEU A 100 19.11 3.76 -0.98
CA LEU A 100 17.99 3.21 -0.22
C LEU A 100 17.79 4.04 1.06
N LYS A 101 16.88 5.02 0.98
CA LYS A 101 16.15 5.48 2.17
C LYS A 101 15.25 4.33 2.57
N TYR A 102 15.71 3.51 3.48
CA TYR A 102 14.92 2.37 3.91
C TYR A 102 13.69 2.89 4.67
N PRO A 103 12.48 2.47 4.28
CA PRO A 103 11.35 2.61 5.19
C PRO A 103 11.66 1.83 6.48
N ASP A 104 11.09 2.27 7.60
CA ASP A 104 11.09 1.54 8.87
C ASP A 104 10.23 0.27 8.67
N ALA A 105 10.79 -0.69 7.94
CA ALA A 105 10.12 -1.87 7.38
C ALA A 105 10.16 -3.07 8.32
N SER A 106 10.45 -2.82 9.60
CA SER A 106 10.45 -3.86 10.61
C SER A 106 9.05 -4.40 10.83
N ILE A 107 8.93 -5.73 10.76
CA ILE A 107 7.69 -6.43 11.17
C ILE A 107 7.56 -6.55 12.68
N GLU A 108 8.58 -6.16 13.45
CA GLU A 108 8.48 -6.07 14.90
C GLU A 108 7.74 -4.80 15.30
N LEU A 109 6.87 -4.91 16.31
CA LEU A 109 6.14 -3.75 16.85
C LEU A 109 7.17 -2.71 17.32
N PRO A 110 7.01 -1.43 16.98
CA PRO A 110 7.96 -0.40 17.41
C PRO A 110 8.14 -0.44 18.92
N ALA A 111 9.39 -0.51 19.39
CA ALA A 111 9.71 -0.64 20.82
C ALA A 111 9.11 0.49 21.69
N ASN A 112 8.85 1.63 21.07
CA ASN A 112 8.33 2.83 21.70
C ASN A 112 6.81 2.95 21.53
N PHE A 113 6.10 1.89 21.13
CA PHE A 113 4.65 1.90 21.02
C PHE A 113 4.02 2.08 22.42
N PRO A 114 3.03 2.98 22.59
CA PRO A 114 2.28 3.72 21.56
C PRO A 114 2.84 5.10 21.17
N ASP A 115 3.92 5.58 21.77
CA ASP A 115 4.40 6.97 21.66
C ASP A 115 4.79 7.40 20.24
N VAL A 116 5.27 6.46 19.42
CA VAL A 116 5.66 6.71 18.01
C VAL A 116 4.56 6.42 17.00
N ALA A 117 3.47 5.78 17.42
CA ALA A 117 2.37 5.49 16.52
C ALA A 117 1.66 6.80 16.15
N LYS A 118 1.28 6.94 14.87
CA LYS A 118 0.39 8.03 14.45
C LYS A 118 -0.87 7.98 15.31
N THR A 119 -1.45 9.12 15.65
CA THR A 119 -2.75 9.12 16.33
C THR A 119 -3.81 8.55 15.37
N PRO A 120 -4.63 7.58 15.80
CA PRO A 120 -5.69 7.03 14.96
C PRO A 120 -6.67 8.11 14.55
N ARG A 121 -7.00 8.17 13.26
CA ARG A 121 -7.91 9.16 12.67
C ARG A 121 -9.35 9.00 13.13
N PHE A 122 -9.76 7.76 13.43
CA PHE A 122 -11.14 7.41 13.75
C PHE A 122 -11.26 6.80 15.15
N LEU A 123 -12.40 7.01 15.79
CA LEU A 123 -12.73 6.57 17.14
C LEU A 123 -13.86 5.53 17.13
N TYR A 124 -14.05 4.87 18.27
CA TYR A 124 -15.19 3.98 18.48
C TYR A 124 -16.50 4.74 18.29
N GLY A 125 -17.43 4.16 17.53
CA GLY A 125 -18.71 4.78 17.23
C GLY A 125 -18.73 5.61 15.94
N ASP A 126 -17.57 5.94 15.36
CA ASP A 126 -17.52 6.66 14.09
C ASP A 126 -18.16 5.84 12.97
N ARG A 127 -18.94 6.52 12.11
CA ARG A 127 -19.51 5.92 10.90
C ARG A 127 -18.56 6.12 9.75
N LEU A 128 -18.04 5.02 9.23
CA LEU A 128 -17.06 5.02 8.14
C LEU A 128 -17.60 4.24 6.96
N ARG A 129 -17.15 4.62 5.77
CA ARG A 129 -17.36 3.86 4.53
C ARG A 129 -16.03 3.64 3.84
N TRP A 130 -15.99 2.62 2.98
CA TRP A 130 -14.82 2.36 2.15
C TRP A 130 -14.69 3.44 1.08
N LEU A 131 -13.46 3.90 0.86
CA LEU A 131 -13.14 4.78 -0.25
C LEU A 131 -13.52 4.12 -1.58
N SER A 132 -14.28 4.86 -2.39
CA SER A 132 -14.60 4.47 -3.76
C SER A 132 -14.96 5.71 -4.58
N ASN A 133 -14.81 5.56 -5.89
CA ASN A 133 -15.32 6.53 -6.86
C ASN A 133 -16.84 6.37 -7.10
N GLU A 134 -17.46 5.34 -6.50
CA GLU A 134 -18.88 5.04 -6.58
C GLU A 134 -19.61 5.48 -5.31
N SER A 135 -20.88 5.87 -5.45
CA SER A 135 -21.67 6.44 -4.35
C SER A 135 -22.13 5.41 -3.30
N ASP A 136 -22.11 4.12 -3.63
CA ASP A 136 -22.74 3.06 -2.84
C ASP A 136 -21.70 2.03 -2.41
N THR A 137 -20.89 2.40 -1.40
CA THR A 137 -19.95 1.49 -0.75
C THR A 137 -20.48 0.96 0.56
N ASP A 138 -19.95 -0.21 0.95
CA ASP A 138 -20.17 -0.72 2.29
C ASP A 138 -19.75 0.32 3.33
N TRP A 139 -20.52 0.35 4.41
CA TRP A 139 -20.32 1.28 5.51
C TRP A 139 -20.68 0.62 6.82
N GLY A 140 -20.20 1.19 7.91
CA GLY A 140 -20.49 0.67 9.22
C GLY A 140 -19.98 1.55 10.33
N ILE A 141 -20.03 1.00 11.53
CA ILE A 141 -19.61 1.68 12.75
C ILE A 141 -18.32 1.07 13.25
N VAL A 142 -17.35 1.90 13.62
CA VAL A 142 -16.11 1.44 14.26
C VAL A 142 -16.43 0.80 15.62
N ILE A 143 -16.16 -0.50 15.74
CA ILE A 143 -16.32 -1.27 16.99
C ILE A 143 -14.99 -1.75 17.56
N GLY A 144 -13.88 -1.44 16.90
CA GLY A 144 -12.55 -1.86 17.30
C GLY A 144 -11.48 -1.21 16.46
N ARG A 145 -10.26 -1.14 17.00
CA ARG A 145 -9.06 -0.78 16.24
C ARG A 145 -7.84 -1.47 16.84
N PHE A 146 -6.87 -1.77 16.00
CA PHE A 146 -5.59 -2.34 16.40
C PHE A 146 -4.49 -1.82 15.47
N TYR A 147 -3.27 -1.78 15.98
CA TYR A 147 -2.10 -1.38 15.20
C TYR A 147 -1.46 -2.64 14.62
N SER A 148 -1.25 -2.68 13.31
CA SER A 148 -0.78 -3.87 12.59
C SER A 148 0.19 -3.50 11.47
N PHE A 149 1.05 -4.46 11.08
CA PHE A 149 1.98 -4.29 9.98
C PHE A 149 1.23 -4.42 8.64
N ALA A 150 1.12 -3.31 7.92
CA ALA A 150 0.58 -3.21 6.57
C ALA A 150 1.67 -3.60 5.56
N SER A 151 1.64 -4.84 5.09
CA SER A 151 2.67 -5.38 4.18
C SER A 151 2.75 -4.65 2.85
N HIS A 152 1.62 -4.18 2.31
CA HIS A 152 1.56 -3.36 1.09
C HIS A 152 2.31 -2.04 1.23
N ARG A 153 2.48 -1.55 2.46
CA ARG A 153 3.20 -0.30 2.77
C ARG A 153 4.56 -0.50 3.39
N CYS A 154 4.95 -1.75 3.64
CA CYS A 154 6.13 -2.09 4.42
C CYS A 154 6.22 -1.27 5.72
N GLY A 155 5.10 -1.15 6.46
CA GLY A 155 5.06 -0.30 7.65
C GLY A 155 3.85 -0.52 8.54
N TRP A 156 3.91 -0.02 9.76
CA TRP A 156 2.83 -0.16 10.74
C TRP A 156 1.75 0.91 10.56
N SER A 157 0.48 0.48 10.53
CA SER A 157 -0.70 1.36 10.35
C SER A 157 -1.86 0.93 11.25
N TRP A 158 -2.85 1.81 11.40
CA TRP A 158 -4.10 1.49 12.08
C TRP A 158 -5.01 0.67 11.18
N CYS A 159 -5.56 -0.40 11.74
CA CYS A 159 -6.61 -1.20 11.14
C CYS A 159 -7.85 -1.14 12.04
N TYR A 160 -9.02 -1.00 11.42
CA TYR A 160 -10.29 -0.82 12.11
C TYR A 160 -11.17 -2.04 11.90
N LEU A 161 -11.85 -2.47 12.97
CA LEU A 161 -12.93 -3.45 12.92
C LEU A 161 -14.25 -2.69 12.82
N ILE A 162 -14.95 -2.90 11.72
CA ILE A 162 -16.18 -2.18 11.35
C ILE A 162 -17.36 -3.13 11.46
N TRP A 163 -18.37 -2.75 12.25
CA TRP A 163 -19.67 -3.41 12.22
C TRP A 163 -20.45 -2.87 11.03
N LEU A 164 -20.63 -3.70 10.01
CA LEU A 164 -21.33 -3.33 8.78
C LEU A 164 -22.81 -3.02 9.04
N SER A 165 -23.30 -1.99 8.35
CA SER A 165 -24.73 -1.70 8.28
C SER A 165 -25.46 -2.84 7.60
N LYS A 166 -26.71 -3.09 7.99
CA LYS A 166 -27.57 -4.09 7.31
C LYS A 166 -27.87 -3.72 5.85
N GLU A 167 -27.69 -2.45 5.49
CA GLU A 167 -27.90 -1.92 4.15
C GLU A 167 -26.66 -2.11 3.25
N SER A 168 -25.51 -2.41 3.83
CA SER A 168 -24.29 -2.72 3.08
C SER A 168 -24.45 -4.04 2.31
N GLN A 169 -23.97 -4.09 1.08
CA GLN A 169 -24.08 -5.29 0.24
C GLN A 169 -23.40 -6.48 0.91
N SER A 170 -22.29 -6.22 1.62
CA SER A 170 -21.55 -7.27 2.31
C SER A 170 -22.22 -7.80 3.58
N ALA A 171 -23.23 -7.11 4.10
CA ALA A 171 -23.97 -7.55 5.28
C ALA A 171 -24.77 -8.85 5.04
N ALA A 172 -24.96 -9.24 3.78
CA ALA A 172 -25.57 -10.51 3.42
C ALA A 172 -24.72 -11.73 3.84
N TRP A 173 -23.41 -11.57 4.04
CA TRP A 173 -22.49 -12.70 4.29
C TRP A 173 -21.55 -12.49 5.48
N THR A 174 -21.32 -11.25 5.95
CA THR A 174 -20.58 -10.98 7.18
C THR A 174 -21.20 -9.83 7.97
N SER A 175 -21.13 -9.87 9.30
CA SER A 175 -21.61 -8.78 10.16
C SER A 175 -20.54 -7.73 10.46
N ALA A 176 -19.27 -8.07 10.24
CA ALA A 176 -18.15 -7.17 10.47
C ALA A 176 -17.03 -7.44 9.46
N ASP A 177 -16.26 -6.40 9.18
CA ASP A 177 -15.07 -6.50 8.32
C ASP A 177 -13.93 -5.63 8.88
N ILE A 178 -12.72 -5.86 8.37
CA ILE A 178 -11.53 -5.09 8.72
C ILE A 178 -11.08 -4.25 7.53
N ALA A 179 -10.62 -3.03 7.81
CA ALA A 179 -10.05 -2.15 6.80
C ALA A 179 -8.90 -1.31 7.37
N TRP A 180 -7.94 -0.98 6.50
CA TRP A 180 -6.86 -0.08 6.88
C TRP A 180 -7.38 1.36 6.94
N GLU A 181 -6.74 2.19 7.78
CA GLU A 181 -7.13 3.59 7.99
C GLU A 181 -7.21 4.40 6.69
N GLU A 182 -6.32 4.11 5.74
CA GLU A 182 -6.29 4.72 4.43
C GLU A 182 -7.48 4.40 3.53
N ASP A 183 -8.12 3.25 3.72
CA ASP A 183 -9.19 2.76 2.84
C ASP A 183 -10.56 3.27 3.30
N LEU A 184 -10.57 4.07 4.37
CA LEU A 184 -11.77 4.52 5.04
C LEU A 184 -11.89 6.05 5.01
N GLU A 185 -13.13 6.51 4.87
CA GLU A 185 -13.51 7.90 5.07
C GLU A 185 -14.76 8.03 5.95
N PRO A 186 -14.91 9.15 6.67
CA PRO A 186 -16.13 9.43 7.41
C PRO A 186 -17.33 9.48 6.47
N MET A 187 -18.43 8.88 6.89
CA MET A 187 -19.72 9.25 6.32
C MET A 187 -20.06 10.67 6.79
N GLY A 188 -20.26 11.58 5.82
CA GLY A 188 -20.75 12.92 6.15
C GLY A 188 -22.06 12.84 6.93
N GLU A 189 -22.24 13.71 7.91
CA GLU A 189 -23.57 13.93 8.49
C GLU A 189 -24.45 14.49 7.38
N GLU A 190 -25.55 13.81 7.04
CA GLU A 190 -26.62 14.44 6.28
C GLU A 190 -27.08 15.65 7.11
N VAL A 191 -26.67 16.84 6.67
CA VAL A 191 -27.19 18.10 7.20
C VAL A 191 -28.65 18.16 6.74
N TYR A 192 -29.55 17.70 7.61
CA TYR A 192 -31.00 17.82 7.45
C TYR A 192 -31.45 19.29 7.56
#